data_AF-A0A969TYN2-F1
#
_entry.id   AF-A0A969TYN2-F1
#
_cell.length_a   1.000
_cell.length_b   1.000
_cell.length_c   1.000
_cell.angle_alpha   90.00
_cell.angle_beta   90.00
_cell.angle_gamma   90.00
#
_symmetry.space_group_name_H-M   'P 1'
#
loop_
_entity.id
_entity.type
_entity.pdbx_description
1 polymer ?
#
loop_
_entity_poly.entity_id
_entity_poly.type
_entity_poly.pdbx_seq_one_letter_code
_entity_poly.pdbx_strand_id
1 'polypeptide(L)' 'MRQVPCVGKAHDYYLAYTGPSQPALLEFNLPAGETYRAEVIDTWGMTVTPGEVYSGRVDIPMPGKAYYALILRRMKG' A
#
# COMPACT_ATOMS: atom_id res chain seq x y z
N MET A 1 0.84 17.32 -0.02
CA MET A 1 1.14 15.91 -0.36
C MET A 1 0.43 15.51 -1.64
N ARG A 2 1.10 14.77 -2.53
CA ARG A 2 0.49 14.25 -3.76
C ARG A 2 -0.34 13.02 -3.39
N GLN A 3 -1.65 13.04 -3.65
CA GLN A 3 -2.48 11.85 -3.49
C GLN A 3 -2.04 10.81 -4.52
N VAL A 4 -1.82 9.57 -4.08
CA VAL A 4 -1.59 8.43 -4.98
C VAL A 4 -2.96 7.82 -5.29
N PRO A 5 -3.32 7.66 -6.58
CA PRO A 5 -4.59 7.04 -6.93
C PRO A 5 -4.65 5.63 -6.36
N CYS A 6 -5.76 5.32 -5.70
CA CYS A 6 -6.02 4.02 -5.12
C CYS A 6 -7.24 3.39 -5.78
N VAL A 7 -7.13 2.11 -6.11
CA VAL A 7 -8.25 1.27 -6.55
C VAL A 7 -8.43 0.13 -5.57
N GLY A 8 -9.60 -0.47 -5.48
CA GLY A 8 -9.81 -1.58 -4.57
C GLY A 8 -11.28 -1.88 -4.32
N LYS A 9 -11.50 -2.79 -3.39
CA LYS A 9 -12.83 -3.11 -2.87
C LYS A 9 -12.86 -2.68 -1.40
N ALA A 10 -13.80 -1.78 -1.09
CA ALA A 10 -13.97 -1.25 0.25
C ALA A 10 -14.07 -2.38 1.28
N HIS A 11 -13.35 -2.21 2.39
CA HIS A 11 -13.29 -3.16 3.50
C HIS A 11 -12.77 -4.58 3.12
N ASP A 12 -12.02 -4.69 2.02
CA ASP A 12 -11.42 -5.95 1.53
C ASP A 12 -9.95 -5.73 1.15
N TYR A 13 -9.67 -4.87 0.17
CA TYR A 13 -8.30 -4.50 -0.20
C TYR A 13 -8.22 -3.17 -0.96
N TYR A 14 -7.06 -2.54 -0.90
CA TYR A 14 -6.72 -1.32 -1.62
C TYR A 14 -5.35 -1.46 -2.30
N LEU A 15 -5.22 -1.00 -3.54
CA LEU A 15 -4.01 -1.03 -4.35
C LEU A 15 -3.65 0.40 -4.76
N ALA A 16 -2.44 0.82 -4.42
CA ALA A 16 -1.85 2.09 -4.83
C ALA A 16 -0.69 1.81 -5.78
N TYR A 17 -0.81 2.22 -7.05
CA TYR A 17 0.28 2.15 -8.02
C TYR A 17 1.00 3.50 -8.10
N THR A 18 2.31 3.51 -7.85
CA THR A 18 3.08 4.76 -7.78
C THR A 18 3.48 5.29 -9.16
N GLY A 19 3.34 4.49 -10.22
CA GLY A 19 3.72 4.89 -11.58
C GLY A 19 5.16 5.42 -11.62
N PRO A 20 5.47 6.49 -12.36
CA PRO A 20 6.83 7.02 -12.42
C PRO A 20 7.30 7.69 -11.12
N SER A 21 6.42 7.87 -10.13
CA SER A 21 6.82 8.47 -8.84
C SER A 21 7.65 7.49 -8.01
N GLN A 22 8.61 8.04 -7.27
CA GLN A 22 9.59 7.30 -6.46
C GLN A 22 9.39 7.60 -4.97
N PRO A 23 8.20 7.39 -4.40
CA PRO A 23 7.97 7.71 -3.00
C PRO A 23 8.83 6.79 -2.12
N ALA A 24 9.43 7.37 -1.08
CA ALA A 24 10.00 6.60 0.03
C ALA A 24 8.95 6.29 1.12
N LEU A 25 7.78 6.96 1.05
CA LEU A 25 6.72 6.87 2.04
C LEU A 25 5.35 7.10 1.37
N LEU A 26 4.34 6.35 1.79
CA LEU A 26 2.93 6.60 1.44
C LEU A 26 2.10 6.73 2.72
N GLU A 27 1.35 7.81 2.83
CA GLU A 27 0.44 8.02 3.95
C GLU A 27 -0.96 7.48 3.63
N PHE A 28 -1.54 6.73 4.56
CA PHE A 28 -2.90 6.20 4.45
C PHE A 28 -3.70 6.47 5.73
N ASN A 29 -5.00 6.69 5.54
CA ASN A 29 -6.00 6.61 6.62
C ASN A 29 -6.83 5.36 6.38
N LEU A 30 -6.53 4.29 7.12
CA LEU A 30 -7.22 3.01 7.02
C LEU A 30 -8.56 3.06 7.77
N PRO A 31 -9.57 2.27 7.35
CA PRO A 31 -10.83 2.16 8.07
C PRO A 31 -10.63 1.81 9.55
N ALA A 32 -11.38 2.50 10.41
CA ALA A 32 -11.28 2.32 11.86
C ALA A 32 -11.69 0.91 12.29
N GLY A 33 -10.97 0.35 13.26
CA GLY A 33 -11.23 -1.00 13.78
C GLY A 33 -10.80 -2.14 12.85
N GLU A 34 -10.12 -1.85 11.75
CA GLU A 34 -9.64 -2.84 10.80
C GLU A 34 -8.11 -2.82 10.70
N THR A 35 -7.52 -3.97 10.43
CA THR A 35 -6.08 -4.15 10.21
C THR A 35 -5.82 -4.62 8.79
N TYR A 36 -4.73 -4.14 8.20
CA TYR A 36 -4.37 -4.42 6.82
C TYR A 36 -2.92 -4.86 6.74
N ARG A 37 -2.66 -5.97 6.08
CA ARG A 37 -1.30 -6.37 5.72
C ARG A 37 -0.86 -5.60 4.47
N ALA A 38 0.27 -4.92 4.57
CA ALA A 38 0.92 -4.29 3.43
C ALA A 38 1.73 -5.32 2.64
N GLU A 39 1.63 -5.30 1.31
CA GLU A 39 2.53 -6.04 0.42
C GLU A 39 3.05 -5.07 -0.65
N VAL A 40 4.38 -4.98 -0.77
CA VAL A 40 5.04 -4.13 -1.77
C VAL A 40 5.30 -4.96 -3.01
N ILE A 41 4.82 -4.48 -4.16
CA ILE A 41 4.90 -5.16 -5.45
C ILE A 41 5.91 -4.43 -6.31
N ASP A 42 6.96 -5.14 -6.71
CA ASP A 42 7.84 -4.73 -7.80
C ASP A 42 7.21 -5.18 -9.12
N THR A 43 6.63 -4.24 -9.88
CA THR A 43 5.92 -4.61 -11.12
C THR A 43 6.86 -4.95 -12.26
N TRP A 44 8.15 -4.60 -12.17
CA TRP A 44 9.16 -4.93 -13.18
C TRP A 44 9.85 -6.25 -12.86
N GLY A 45 10.23 -6.43 -11.59
CA GLY A 45 10.82 -7.66 -11.08
C GLY A 45 9.80 -8.79 -10.90
N MET A 46 8.50 -8.50 -10.99
CA MET A 46 7.39 -9.44 -10.79
C MET A 46 7.42 -10.11 -9.41
N THR A 47 7.79 -9.36 -8.37
CA THR A 47 7.90 -9.87 -7.00
C THR A 47 6.93 -9.18 -6.05
N VAL A 48 6.51 -9.91 -5.03
CA VAL A 48 5.69 -9.40 -3.93
C VAL A 48 6.48 -9.61 -2.64
N THR A 49 6.74 -8.50 -1.94
CA THR A 49 7.40 -8.51 -0.63
C THR A 49 6.33 -8.29 0.44
N PRO A 50 6.04 -9.30 1.28
CA PRO A 50 5.11 -9.11 2.39
C PRO A 50 5.71 -8.13 3.40
N GLY A 51 4.90 -7.20 3.88
CA GLY A 51 5.25 -6.22 4.88
C GLY A 51 4.45 -6.39 6.16
N GLU A 52 4.52 -5.34 6.98
CA GLU A 52 3.89 -5.22 8.28
C GLU A 52 2.36 -5.10 8.18
N VAL A 53 1.70 -5.25 9.34
CA VAL A 53 0.27 -5.02 9.52
C VAL A 53 0.04 -3.61 10.09
N TYR A 54 -0.89 -2.88 9.51
CA TYR A 54 -1.18 -1.49 9.82
C TYR A 54 -2.67 -1.28 10.17
N SER A 55 -2.97 -0.24 10.95
CA SER A 55 -4.32 0.22 11.26
C SER A 55 -4.34 1.74 11.52
N GLY A 56 -5.49 2.39 11.29
CA GLY A 56 -5.63 3.84 11.49
C GLY A 56 -4.82 4.69 10.50
N ARG A 57 -4.30 5.83 10.96
CA ARG A 57 -3.41 6.70 10.17
C ARG A 57 -1.99 6.15 10.24
N VAL A 58 -1.42 5.85 9.08
CA VAL A 58 -0.11 5.18 8.97
C VAL A 58 0.71 5.73 7.82
N ASP A 59 2.02 5.67 8.02
CA ASP A 59 3.01 5.99 7.00
C ASP A 59 3.74 4.70 6.62
N ILE A 60 3.59 4.26 5.38
CA ILE A 60 4.09 2.97 4.90
C ILE A 60 5.36 3.20 4.09
N PRO A 61 6.51 2.62 4.51
CA PRO A 61 7.76 2.73 3.77
C PRO A 61 7.63 2.13 2.38
N MET A 62 8.18 2.85 1.39
CA MET A 62 8.25 2.41 -0.01
C MET A 62 9.70 2.38 -0.48
N PRO A 63 10.02 1.62 -1.54
CA PRO A 63 11.41 1.45 -1.98
C PRO A 63 12.12 2.70 -2.53
N GLY A 64 11.43 3.84 -2.69
CA GLY A 64 12.03 5.03 -3.29
C GLY A 64 12.38 4.83 -4.77
N LYS A 65 11.64 3.97 -5.47
CA LYS A 65 11.86 3.61 -6.89
C LYS A 65 10.57 3.74 -7.68
N ALA A 66 10.71 3.97 -8.97
CA ALA A 66 9.56 4.10 -9.87
C ALA A 66 8.91 2.73 -10.10
N TYR A 67 7.62 2.78 -10.44
CA TYR A 67 6.80 1.68 -10.88
C TYR A 67 6.63 0.57 -9.84
N TYR A 68 6.52 0.94 -8.57
CA TYR A 68 6.10 0.02 -7.52
C TYR A 68 4.60 0.15 -7.29
N ALA A 69 4.01 -0.89 -6.72
CA ALA A 69 2.69 -0.82 -6.14
C ALA A 69 2.73 -1.23 -4.66
N LEU A 70 1.75 -0.75 -3.91
CA LEU A 70 1.45 -1.20 -2.57
C LEU A 70 0.03 -1.78 -2.59
N ILE A 71 -0.15 -3.00 -2.12
CA ILE A 71 -1.47 -3.54 -1.82
C ILE A 71 -1.64 -3.66 -0.31
N LEU A 72 -2.79 -3.22 0.18
CA LEU A 72 -3.23 -3.31 1.56
C LEU A 72 -4.38 -4.29 1.60
N ARG A 73 -4.16 -5.48 2.15
CA ARG A 73 -5.18 -6.53 2.27
C ARG A 73 -5.73 -6.55 3.68
N ARG A 74 -7.06 -6.48 3.82
CA ARG A 74 -7.69 -6.57 5.14
C ARG A 74 -7.40 -7.94 5.74
N MET A 75 -6.94 -7.96 6.98
CA MET A 75 -6.86 -9.17 7.78
C MET A 75 -8.27 -9.58 8.18
N LYS A 76 -8.67 -10.79 7.81
CA LYS A 76 -9.90 -11.41 8.33
C LYS A 76 -9.52 -12.11 9.63
N GLY A 77 -10.15 -11.70 10.73
CA GLY A 77 -10.10 -12.43 12.00
C GLY A 77 -10.82 -13.76 11.91
#